data_AF-A0A814IFU0-F1
#
_entry.id   AF-A0A814IFU0-F1
#
_cell.length_a   1.000
_cell.length_b   1.000
_cell.length_c   1.000
_cell.angle_alpha   90.00
_cell.angle_beta   90.00
_cell.angle_gamma   90.00
#
_symmetry.space_group_name_H-M   'P 1'
#
loop_
_entity.id
_entity.type
_entity.pdbx_description
1 polymer ?
#
loop_
_entity_poly.entity_id
_entity_poly.type
_entity_poly.pdbx_seq_one_letter_code
_entity_poly.pdbx_strand_id
1 'polypeptide(L)'
;MTPNTVHGFHVHRDPLVNGELNCTAAGPHFNPYGTTHGSITADIMNRHVGDLGNVTSANDGTININIQDSIIQLYNATQSIVKRTIVLHAMRDDGGMGGFSDSSTTGNAGARIACGNIVLKTAWSKH
;
A
#
# COMPACT_ATOMS: atom_id res chain seq x y z
N MET A 1 10.72 -4.19 13.39
CA MET A 1 10.73 -5.11 12.23
C MET A 1 11.95 -5.98 12.31
N THR A 2 11.97 -7.15 11.66
CA THR A 2 13.25 -7.86 11.44
C THR A 2 14.19 -6.92 10.70
N PRO A 3 15.46 -6.75 11.11
CA PRO A 3 16.40 -5.90 10.39
C PRO A 3 16.69 -6.37 8.96
N ASN A 4 16.93 -5.44 8.04
CA ASN A 4 17.32 -5.70 6.65
C ASN A 4 16.36 -6.61 5.87
N THR A 5 15.07 -6.54 6.17
CA THR A 5 14.02 -7.27 5.46
C THR A 5 13.19 -6.34 4.58
N VAL A 6 12.64 -6.91 3.51
CA VAL A 6 11.87 -6.21 2.48
C VAL A 6 10.38 -6.53 2.66
N HIS A 7 9.55 -5.50 2.57
CA HIS A 7 8.12 -5.55 2.88
C HIS A 7 7.30 -4.88 1.80
N GLY A 8 6.24 -5.56 1.35
CA GLY A 8 5.22 -4.97 0.48
C GLY A 8 4.50 -3.81 1.18
N PHE A 9 4.20 -2.76 0.43
CA PHE A 9 3.60 -1.54 0.94
C PHE A 9 2.52 -1.06 -0.02
N HIS A 10 1.27 -1.05 0.44
CA HIS A 10 0.12 -0.87 -0.47
C HIS A 10 -0.94 0.04 0.12
N VAL A 11 -1.65 0.77 -0.74
CA VAL A 11 -2.93 1.39 -0.40
C VAL A 11 -4.04 0.36 -0.66
N HIS A 12 -4.79 0.04 0.39
CA HIS A 12 -5.95 -0.83 0.37
C HIS A 12 -7.25 -0.03 0.25
N ARG A 13 -8.26 -0.63 -0.37
CA ARG A 13 -9.47 0.06 -0.82
C ARG A 13 -10.25 0.74 0.30
N ASP A 14 -10.44 0.05 1.42
CA ASP A 14 -11.43 0.43 2.42
C ASP A 14 -10.77 1.15 3.61
N PRO A 15 -11.41 2.17 4.19
CA PRO A 15 -10.97 2.75 5.46
C PRO A 15 -11.27 1.79 6.61
N LEU A 16 -10.39 1.79 7.61
CA LEU A 16 -10.67 1.14 8.90
C LEU A 16 -11.72 1.95 9.66
N VAL A 17 -12.72 1.28 10.23
CA VAL A 17 -13.82 1.90 10.99
C VAL A 17 -13.97 1.25 12.38
N ASN A 18 -14.65 1.94 13.30
CA ASN A 18 -15.12 1.35 14.57
C ASN A 18 -14.09 0.60 15.42
N GLY A 19 -12.84 1.09 15.49
CA GLY A 19 -11.81 0.47 16.33
C GLY A 19 -11.27 -0.86 15.79
N GLU A 20 -11.42 -1.11 14.49
CA GLU A 20 -10.75 -2.21 13.80
C GLU A 20 -9.23 -2.12 14.01
N LEU A 21 -8.71 -3.00 14.87
CA LEU A 21 -7.27 -3.14 15.12
C LEU A 21 -6.60 -4.07 14.12
N ASN A 22 -7.39 -4.86 13.37
CA ASN A 22 -6.86 -5.76 12.35
C ASN A 22 -6.88 -5.08 10.98
N CYS A 23 -5.81 -5.29 10.21
CA CYS A 23 -5.68 -4.70 8.89
C CYS A 23 -6.50 -5.43 7.82
N THR A 24 -7.22 -6.51 8.17
CA THR A 24 -8.01 -7.30 7.22
C THR A 24 -9.21 -6.50 6.70
N ALA A 25 -9.82 -5.68 7.54
CA ALA A 25 -10.96 -4.83 7.19
C ALA A 25 -10.66 -3.80 6.08
N ALA A 26 -9.38 -3.49 5.83
CA ALA A 26 -8.97 -2.61 4.74
C ALA A 26 -9.31 -3.14 3.32
N GLY A 27 -9.73 -4.42 3.20
CA GLY A 27 -10.14 -4.99 1.92
C GLY A 27 -8.96 -5.30 0.98
N PRO A 28 -9.16 -5.40 -0.35
CA PRO A 28 -8.09 -5.65 -1.32
C PRO A 28 -7.26 -4.39 -1.59
N HIS A 29 -6.23 -4.51 -2.44
CA HIS A 29 -5.50 -3.34 -2.95
C HIS A 29 -6.48 -2.37 -3.63
N PHE A 30 -6.17 -1.09 -3.57
CA PHE A 30 -6.97 -0.07 -4.24
C PHE A 30 -6.80 -0.16 -5.76
N ASN A 31 -7.81 -0.70 -6.43
CA ASN A 31 -7.80 -0.98 -7.86
C ASN A 31 -9.10 -0.48 -8.53
N PRO A 32 -9.22 0.82 -8.83
CA PRO A 32 -10.42 1.37 -9.47
C PRO A 32 -10.53 0.99 -10.97
N TYR A 33 -9.47 0.46 -11.58
CA TYR A 33 -9.41 0.15 -13.01
C TYR A 33 -9.52 -1.34 -13.33
N GLY A 34 -9.58 -2.21 -12.31
CA GLY A 34 -9.66 -3.66 -12.52
C GLY A 34 -8.42 -4.27 -13.16
N THR A 35 -7.25 -3.67 -12.94
CA THR A 35 -5.95 -4.16 -13.44
C THR A 35 -5.43 -5.32 -12.58
N THR A 36 -4.38 -6.01 -13.04
CA THR A 36 -3.62 -6.95 -12.21
C THR A 36 -2.64 -6.21 -11.31
N HIS A 37 -2.21 -6.86 -10.22
CA HIS A 37 -1.11 -6.39 -9.37
C HIS A 37 0.17 -6.22 -10.20
N GLY A 38 0.99 -5.22 -9.87
CA GLY A 38 2.23 -4.96 -10.59
C GLY A 38 3.26 -4.13 -9.82
N SER A 39 4.48 -4.07 -10.38
CA SER A 39 5.57 -3.23 -9.87
C SER A 39 5.18 -1.75 -9.85
N ILE A 40 5.70 -0.98 -8.88
CA ILE A 40 5.55 0.49 -8.81
C ILE A 40 6.02 1.21 -10.10
N THR A 41 6.91 0.60 -10.89
CA THR A 41 7.37 1.20 -12.16
C THR A 41 6.44 0.92 -13.35
N ALA A 42 5.43 0.08 -13.19
CA ALA A 42 4.47 -0.22 -14.24
C ALA A 42 3.50 0.96 -14.45
N ASP A 43 2.94 1.06 -15.66
CA ASP A 43 1.92 2.06 -15.97
C ASP A 43 0.56 1.73 -15.34
N ILE A 44 -0.37 2.69 -15.41
CA ILE A 44 -1.70 2.61 -14.80
C ILE A 44 -2.57 1.42 -15.25
N MET A 45 -2.27 0.81 -16.40
CA MET A 45 -3.00 -0.35 -16.93
C MET A 45 -2.38 -1.68 -16.47
N ASN A 46 -1.19 -1.65 -15.85
CA ASN A 46 -0.37 -2.82 -15.53
C ASN A 46 -0.01 -2.95 -14.05
N ARG A 47 -0.68 -2.18 -13.18
CA ARG A 47 -0.62 -2.30 -11.71
C ARG A 47 -1.91 -1.76 -11.11
N HIS A 48 -2.18 -2.07 -9.85
CA HIS A 48 -3.21 -1.34 -9.12
C HIS A 48 -2.73 0.07 -8.78
N VAL A 49 -3.68 0.99 -8.59
CA VAL A 49 -3.38 2.35 -8.11
C VAL A 49 -2.70 2.30 -6.74
N GLY A 50 -3.03 1.32 -5.90
CA GLY A 50 -2.46 1.17 -4.57
C GLY A 50 -1.10 0.50 -4.48
N ASP A 51 -0.50 0.01 -5.57
CA ASP A 51 0.69 -0.85 -5.52
C ASP A 51 1.98 -0.04 -5.34
N LEU A 52 2.39 0.33 -4.12
CA LEU A 52 3.59 1.17 -3.89
C LEU A 52 4.89 0.36 -3.81
N GLY A 53 4.85 -0.93 -4.17
CA GLY A 53 6.00 -1.81 -4.21
C GLY A 53 6.52 -2.16 -2.81
N ASN A 54 7.83 -2.00 -2.61
CA ASN A 54 8.52 -2.50 -1.43
C ASN A 54 9.22 -1.38 -0.63
N VAL A 55 9.24 -1.56 0.69
CA VAL A 55 10.06 -0.77 1.65
C VAL A 55 11.01 -1.70 2.40
N THR A 56 12.13 -1.17 2.90
CA THR A 56 13.17 -1.97 3.56
C THR A 56 13.40 -1.49 4.98
N SER A 57 13.52 -2.42 5.93
CA SER A 57 13.92 -2.11 7.29
C SER A 57 15.43 -1.90 7.40
N ALA A 58 15.84 -0.89 8.16
CA ALA A 58 17.23 -0.65 8.50
C ALA A 58 17.73 -1.66 9.56
N ASN A 59 19.01 -1.56 9.92
CA ASN A 59 19.66 -2.43 10.91
C ASN A 59 18.99 -2.38 12.30
N ASP A 60 18.39 -1.24 12.67
CA ASP A 60 17.67 -1.06 13.94
C ASP A 60 16.19 -1.47 13.85
N GLY A 61 15.76 -2.00 12.69
CA GLY A 61 14.39 -2.41 12.43
C GLY A 61 13.43 -1.25 12.15
N THR A 62 13.91 -0.01 12.00
CA THR A 62 13.11 1.13 11.53
C THR A 62 12.89 1.07 10.02
N ILE A 63 11.80 1.65 9.53
CA ILE A 63 11.56 1.82 8.09
C ILE A 63 11.34 3.30 7.82
N ASN A 64 12.24 3.91 7.06
CA ASN A 64 12.07 5.27 6.55
C ASN A 64 11.51 5.19 5.13
N ILE A 65 10.30 5.72 4.93
CA ILE A 65 9.59 5.63 3.65
C ILE A 65 9.67 6.98 2.94
N ASN A 66 10.28 6.98 1.76
CA ASN A 66 10.26 8.10 0.83
C ASN A 66 9.98 7.55 -0.58
N ILE A 67 8.72 7.60 -0.99
CA ILE A 67 8.23 7.06 -2.27
C ILE A 67 7.65 8.21 -3.07
N GLN A 68 8.04 8.29 -4.34
CA GLN A 68 7.41 9.17 -5.33
C GLN A 68 6.65 8.30 -6.32
N ASP A 69 5.38 8.60 -6.53
CA ASP A 69 4.50 7.86 -7.42
C ASP A 69 3.64 8.84 -8.23
N SER A 70 3.44 8.55 -9.52
CA SER A 70 2.68 9.40 -10.44
C SER A 70 1.21 8.98 -10.61
N ILE A 71 0.82 7.81 -10.07
CA ILE A 71 -0.49 7.20 -10.23
C ILE A 71 -1.40 7.51 -9.05
N ILE A 72 -0.90 7.45 -7.82
CA ILE A 72 -1.68 7.86 -6.64
C ILE A 72 -1.96 9.36 -6.70
N GLN A 73 -3.17 9.72 -6.29
CA GLN A 73 -3.62 11.11 -6.28
C GLN A 73 -4.30 11.40 -4.95
N LEU A 74 -4.26 12.66 -4.51
CA LEU A 74 -5.00 13.08 -3.31
C LEU A 74 -6.40 13.63 -3.65
N TYR A 75 -6.54 14.29 -4.80
CA TYR A 75 -7.74 15.07 -5.14
C TYR A 75 -8.47 14.59 -6.40
N ASN A 76 -8.05 13.48 -7.00
CA ASN A 76 -8.72 12.90 -8.16
C ASN A 76 -9.96 12.09 -7.76
N ALA A 77 -11.08 12.22 -8.48
CA ALA A 77 -12.33 11.52 -8.14
C ALA A 77 -12.22 9.99 -8.16
N THR A 78 -11.42 9.43 -9.08
CA THR A 78 -11.26 7.98 -9.29
C THR A 78 -10.06 7.42 -8.54
N GLN A 79 -8.93 8.16 -8.52
CA GLN A 79 -7.64 7.70 -7.99
C GLN A 79 -7.31 8.23 -6.59
N SER A 80 -8.22 8.97 -5.94
CA SER A 80 -7.93 9.49 -4.61
C SER A 80 -7.65 8.35 -3.62
N ILE A 81 -6.50 8.45 -2.95
CA ILE A 81 -6.12 7.57 -1.84
C ILE A 81 -6.60 8.10 -0.48
N VAL A 82 -7.24 9.27 -0.44
CA VAL A 82 -7.81 9.83 0.79
C VAL A 82 -9.01 8.98 1.22
N LYS A 83 -9.18 8.76 2.53
CA LYS A 83 -10.16 7.83 3.13
C LYS A 83 -9.97 6.36 2.73
N ARG A 84 -8.73 5.99 2.44
CA ARG A 84 -8.29 4.60 2.25
C ARG A 84 -7.30 4.22 3.32
N THR A 85 -6.78 3.01 3.27
CA THR A 85 -5.85 2.49 4.29
C THR A 85 -4.50 2.20 3.67
N ILE A 86 -3.42 2.71 4.24
CA ILE A 86 -2.07 2.25 3.91
C ILE A 86 -1.78 0.97 4.71
N VAL A 87 -1.12 -0.02 4.11
CA VAL A 87 -0.81 -1.31 4.72
C VAL A 87 0.65 -1.67 4.48
N LEU A 88 1.33 -2.11 5.54
CA LEU A 88 2.65 -2.73 5.48
C LEU A 88 2.48 -4.25 5.63
N HIS A 89 3.17 -5.01 4.79
CA HIS A 89 3.12 -6.46 4.76
C HIS A 89 4.33 -7.14 5.41
N ALA A 90 4.16 -8.40 5.80
CA ALA A 90 5.17 -9.21 6.45
C ALA A 90 6.31 -9.63 5.50
N MET A 91 6.01 -9.81 4.21
CA MET A 91 6.96 -10.30 3.21
C MET A 91 7.11 -9.30 2.07
N ARG A 92 8.11 -9.56 1.22
CA ARG A 92 8.38 -8.84 -0.01
C ARG A 92 7.23 -9.02 -1.00
N ASP A 93 6.84 -7.93 -1.65
CA ASP A 93 6.01 -7.93 -2.85
C ASP A 93 6.86 -8.37 -4.07
N ASP A 94 6.39 -9.38 -4.80
CA ASP A 94 7.02 -9.95 -5.99
C ASP A 94 6.76 -9.18 -7.30
N GLY A 95 5.99 -8.08 -7.26
CA GLY A 95 5.67 -7.22 -8.39
C GLY A 95 4.74 -7.85 -9.43
N GLY A 96 4.01 -8.91 -9.05
CA GLY A 96 3.10 -9.64 -9.95
C GLY A 96 3.78 -10.77 -10.72
N MET A 97 5.08 -10.99 -10.47
CA MET A 97 5.94 -11.84 -11.30
C MET A 97 6.51 -13.06 -10.55
N GLY A 98 6.10 -13.30 -9.31
CA GLY A 98 6.67 -14.38 -8.49
C GLY A 98 6.23 -15.80 -8.85
N GLY A 99 5.21 -15.95 -9.69
CA GLY A 99 4.69 -17.27 -10.10
C GLY A 99 3.81 -17.96 -9.04
N PHE A 100 3.41 -17.24 -8.00
CA PHE A 100 2.45 -17.72 -7.00
C PHE A 100 1.02 -17.42 -7.45
N SER A 101 0.06 -18.17 -6.93
CA SER A 101 -1.37 -18.02 -7.29
C SER A 101 -1.93 -16.63 -6.97
N ASP A 102 -1.33 -15.93 -6.02
CA ASP A 102 -1.71 -14.59 -5.57
C ASP A 102 -0.70 -13.50 -5.97
N SER A 103 0.32 -13.81 -6.79
CA SER A 103 1.25 -12.81 -7.33
C SER A 103 0.49 -11.72 -8.08
N SER A 104 -0.43 -12.10 -8.98
CA SER A 104 -1.20 -11.15 -9.81
C SER A 104 -2.30 -10.40 -9.05
N THR A 105 -2.50 -10.67 -7.75
CA THR A 105 -3.55 -10.03 -6.94
C THR A 105 -3.00 -9.27 -5.74
N THR A 106 -1.92 -9.74 -5.12
CA THR A 106 -1.37 -9.16 -3.88
C THR A 106 0.16 -9.11 -3.85
N GLY A 107 0.82 -9.53 -4.93
CA GLY A 107 2.27 -9.65 -4.99
C GLY A 107 2.85 -10.69 -4.03
N ASN A 108 2.01 -11.62 -3.54
CA ASN A 108 2.37 -12.61 -2.52
C ASN A 108 3.08 -12.00 -1.30
N ALA A 109 2.69 -10.79 -0.89
CA ALA A 109 3.35 -10.06 0.21
C ALA A 109 3.01 -10.59 1.61
N GLY A 110 2.08 -11.55 1.72
CA GLY A 110 1.74 -12.20 2.98
C GLY A 110 0.94 -11.32 3.95
N ALA A 111 1.07 -11.63 5.25
CA ALA A 111 0.26 -11.05 6.32
C ALA A 111 0.42 -9.53 6.42
N ARG A 112 -0.65 -8.85 6.85
CA ARG A 112 -0.68 -7.40 7.06
C ARG A 112 -0.26 -7.10 8.51
N ILE A 113 0.86 -6.41 8.69
CA ILE A 113 1.50 -6.26 10.01
C ILE A 113 1.29 -4.88 10.64
N ALA A 114 0.97 -3.88 9.82
CA ALA A 114 0.59 -2.55 10.26
C ALA A 114 -0.28 -1.89 9.20
N CYS A 115 -1.18 -1.00 9.62
CA CYS A 115 -2.05 -0.26 8.73
C CYS A 115 -2.52 1.05 9.36
N GLY A 116 -2.98 1.98 8.53
CA GLY A 116 -3.53 3.24 8.99
C GLY A 116 -4.32 4.00 7.93
N ASN A 117 -5.37 4.70 8.35
CA ASN A 117 -6.18 5.50 7.44
C ASN A 117 -5.41 6.71 6.90
N ILE A 118 -5.56 6.96 5.61
CA ILE A 118 -5.03 8.13 4.91
C ILE A 118 -6.04 9.26 5.05
N VAL A 119 -5.67 10.29 5.81
CA VAL A 119 -6.52 11.45 6.09
C VAL A 119 -5.84 12.72 5.60
N LEU A 120 -6.64 13.68 5.11
CA LEU A 120 -6.14 15.03 4.89
C LEU A 120 -5.93 15.70 6.25
N LYS A 121 -4.72 16.17 6.48
CA LYS A 121 -4.44 17.06 7.61
C LYS A 121 -4.53 18.49 7.09
N THR A 122 -5.49 19.27 7.59
CA THR A 122 -5.46 20.71 7.39
C THR A 122 -4.22 21.28 8.08
N ALA A 123 -3.50 22.16 7.41
CA ALA A 123 -2.46 22.94 8.07
C ALA A 123 -3.14 23.75 9.18
N TRP A 124 -2.72 23.53 10.43
CA TRP A 124 -3.15 24.39 11.53
C TRP A 124 -2.62 25.79 11.21
N SER A 125 -3.49 26.77 11.01
CA SER A 125 -3.11 28.17 11.14
C SER A 125 -2.57 28.33 12.56
N LYS A 126 -1.30 28.70 12.68
CA LYS A 126 -0.74 29.15 13.95
C LYS A 126 -1.60 30.33 14.41
N HIS A 127 -2.42 30.13 15.44
CA HIS A 127 -2.94 31.19 16.28
C HIS A 127 -2.02 31.29 17.51
#